data_AF-A0AB37GF66-F1
#
_entry.id   AF-A0AB37GF66-F1
#
_cell.length_a   1.000
_cell.length_b   1.000
_cell.length_c   1.000
_cell.angle_alpha   90.00
_cell.angle_beta   90.00
_cell.angle_gamma   90.00
#
_symmetry.space_group_name_H-M   'P 1'
#
loop_
_entity.id
_entity.type
_entity.pdbx_description
1 polymer ?
#
loop_
_entity_poly.entity_id
_entity_poly.type
_entity_poly.pdbx_seq_one_letter_code
_entity_poly.pdbx_strand_id
1 'polypeptide(L)' 'MSGYSQRQICPHCDHAEEEHFENLDQDSDGRVTCHWRGKDYYAMPQYEFLGFEVEKICEDCGEQESECYCEVEVKLSHNF' A
#
# COMPACT_ATOMS: atom_id res chain seq x y z
N MET A 1 7.38 -22.31 4.21
CA MET A 1 6.62 -21.43 5.13
C MET A 1 7.47 -20.19 5.31
N SER A 2 7.05 -19.04 4.79
CA SER A 2 7.81 -17.79 4.94
C SER A 2 7.76 -17.37 6.41
N GLY A 3 8.92 -17.11 7.02
CA GLY A 3 9.07 -16.83 8.46
C GLY A 3 8.75 -15.39 8.84
N TYR A 4 7.83 -14.72 8.14
CA TYR A 4 7.51 -13.30 8.34
C TYR A 4 6.23 -13.13 9.15
N SER A 5 6.28 -12.23 10.13
CA SER A 5 5.13 -11.81 10.92
C SER A 5 4.35 -10.73 10.17
N GLN A 6 3.02 -10.73 10.29
CA GLN A 6 2.16 -9.65 9.77
C GLN A 6 2.33 -8.34 10.54
N ARG A 7 2.87 -8.40 11.76
CA ARG A 7 3.13 -7.25 12.62
C ARG A 7 4.61 -7.08 12.87
N GLN A 8 5.01 -5.84 13.09
CA GLN A 8 6.36 -5.52 13.51
C GLN A 8 6.55 -5.87 14.99
N ILE A 9 7.34 -6.90 15.27
CA ILE A 9 7.62 -7.36 16.64
C ILE A 9 9.00 -6.86 17.06
N CYS A 10 9.07 -6.13 18.18
CA CYS A 10 10.34 -5.69 18.73
C CYS A 10 11.14 -6.90 19.26
N PRO A 11 12.37 -7.15 18.77
CA PRO A 11 13.18 -8.30 19.18
C PRO A 11 13.73 -8.20 20.61
N HIS A 12 13.57 -7.04 21.26
CA HIS A 12 14.07 -6.81 22.63
C HIS A 12 13.03 -7.07 23.72
N CYS A 13 11.75 -7.11 23.37
CA CYS A 13 10.68 -7.28 24.35
C CYS A 13 9.46 -8.07 23.84
N ASP A 14 9.52 -8.61 22.62
CA ASP A 14 8.49 -9.45 21.99
C ASP A 14 7.10 -8.80 21.91
N HIS A 15 7.04 -7.47 22.10
CA HIS A 15 5.82 -6.70 21.90
C HIS A 15 5.70 -6.32 20.44
N ALA A 16 4.50 -6.49 19.89
CA ALA A 16 4.15 -5.91 18.61
C ALA A 16 4.00 -4.39 18.75
N GLU A 17 4.58 -3.65 17.82
CA GLU A 17 4.36 -2.20 17.71
C GLU A 17 2.90 -1.93 17.30
N GLU A 18 2.35 -0.78 17.69
CA GLU A 18 1.04 -0.34 17.20
C GLU A 18 1.15 0.06 15.72
N GLU A 19 0.08 -0.08 14.93
CA GLU A 19 0.10 0.09 13.45
C GLU A 19 0.76 1.40 13.00
N HIS A 20 0.58 2.48 13.75
CA HIS A 20 1.15 3.80 13.42
C HIS A 20 2.64 3.96 13.82
N PHE A 21 3.23 2.99 14.52
CA PHE A 21 4.66 2.89 14.82
C PHE A 21 5.37 1.82 13.97
N GLU A 22 4.64 1.07 13.13
CA GLU A 22 5.24 0.09 12.23
C GLU A 22 5.96 0.78 11.07
N ASN A 23 7.14 0.27 10.70
CA ASN A 23 7.86 0.75 9.54
C ASN A 23 7.34 0.03 8.28
N LEU A 24 6.34 0.63 7.64
CA LEU A 24 5.73 0.13 6.39
C LEU A 24 6.29 0.83 5.14
N ASP A 25 7.23 1.76 5.30
CA ASP A 25 7.84 2.46 4.19
C ASP A 25 9.00 1.64 3.60
N GLN A 26 8.89 1.27 2.32
CA GLN A 26 9.91 0.51 1.62
C GLN A 26 11.19 1.34 1.37
N ASP A 27 11.07 2.66 1.32
CA ASP A 27 12.18 3.59 1.09
C ASP A 27 12.86 4.03 2.40
N SER A 28 12.38 3.53 3.55
CA SER A 28 12.96 3.76 4.87
C SER A 28 14.40 3.23 4.98
N ASP A 29 15.19 3.85 5.86
CA ASP A 29 16.52 3.34 6.24
C ASP A 29 16.44 2.12 7.17
N GLY A 30 15.23 1.69 7.55
CA GLY A 30 14.93 0.52 8.35
C GLY A 30 15.18 0.66 9.83
N ARG A 31 15.69 1.80 10.32
CA ARG A 31 15.96 2.00 11.75
C ARG A 31 14.69 2.42 12.49
N VAL A 32 14.28 1.60 13.45
CA VAL A 32 13.11 1.85 14.28
C VAL A 32 13.52 1.90 15.75
N THR A 33 12.94 2.82 16.52
CA THR A 33 13.04 2.84 17.98
C THR A 33 11.78 2.23 18.58
N CYS A 34 11.92 1.16 19.35
CA CYS A 34 10.80 0.49 20.00
C CYS A 34 10.03 1.43 20.93
N HIS A 35 8.71 1.51 20.78
CA HIS A 35 7.87 2.39 21.60
C HIS A 35 7.88 1.98 23.09
N TRP A 36 7.97 0.67 23.36
CA TRP A 36 7.87 0.11 24.71
C TRP A 36 9.16 0.21 25.54
N ARG A 37 10.33 0.14 24.89
CA ARG A 37 11.64 0.03 25.56
C ARG A 37 12.62 1.13 25.17
N GLY A 38 12.32 1.93 24.14
CA GLY A 38 13.23 2.93 23.60
C GLY A 38 14.52 2.36 23.00
N LYS A 39 14.54 1.06 22.69
CA LYS A 39 15.70 0.39 22.08
C LYS A 39 15.53 0.35 20.57
N ASP A 40 16.62 0.63 19.87
CA ASP A 40 16.63 0.58 18.42
C ASP A 40 16.75 -0.86 17.91
N TYR A 41 16.11 -1.11 16.77
CA TYR A 41 16.24 -2.33 15.99
C TYR A 41 15.99 -2.02 14.51
N TYR A 42 16.25 -3.01 13.66
CA TYR A 42 16.05 -2.89 12.23
C TYR A 42 14.77 -3.63 11.83
N ALA A 43 13.91 -2.98 11.04
CA ALA A 43 12.71 -3.58 10.49
C ALA A 43 12.45 -3.01 9.10
N MET A 44 12.27 -3.88 8.11
CA MET A 44 11.89 -3.50 6.74
C MET A 44 10.70 -4.37 6.32
N PRO A 45 9.67 -3.76 5.71
CA PRO A 45 8.55 -4.53 5.19
C PRO A 45 9.04 -5.47 4.07
N GLN A 46 8.45 -6.65 4.01
CA GLN A 46 8.74 -7.64 2.96
C GLN A 46 7.49 -7.76 2.08
N TYR A 47 7.65 -7.46 0.80
CA TYR A 47 6.58 -7.56 -0.19
C TYR A 47 6.82 -8.73 -1.12
N GLU A 48 5.73 -9.33 -1.57
CA GLU A 48 5.73 -10.29 -2.65
C GLU A 48 5.23 -9.62 -3.92
N PHE A 49 5.95 -9.81 -5.03
CA PHE A 49 5.47 -9.38 -6.33
C PHE A 49 4.31 -10.27 -6.76
N LEU A 50 3.10 -9.71 -6.81
CA LEU A 50 1.89 -10.47 -7.17
C LEU A 50 1.64 -10.52 -8.69
N GLY A 51 2.13 -9.55 -9.44
CA GLY A 51 1.87 -9.43 -10.88
C GLY A 51 1.57 -7.98 -11.29
N PHE A 52 1.04 -7.81 -12.49
CA PHE A 52 0.57 -6.51 -12.99
C PHE A 52 -0.96 -6.52 -13.09
N GLU A 53 -1.60 -5.51 -12.52
CA GLU A 53 -2.96 -5.13 -12.92
C GLU A 53 -2.83 -4.22 -14.16
N VAL A 54 -3.43 -4.63 -15.27
CA VAL A 54 -3.31 -3.95 -16.56
C VAL A 54 -4.67 -3.46 -16.99
N GLU A 55 -4.78 -2.15 -17.20
CA GLU A 55 -5.98 -1.50 -17.67
C GLU A 55 -5.66 -0.64 -18.91
N LYS A 56 -6.67 -0.43 -19.76
CA LYS A 56 -6.62 0.51 -20.87
C LYS A 56 -6.83 1.94 -20.38
N ILE A 57 -6.33 2.88 -21.17
CA ILE A 57 -6.60 4.30 -21.01
C ILE A 57 -7.64 4.70 -22.06
N CYS A 58 -8.62 5.51 -21.66
CA CYS A 58 -9.56 6.09 -22.61
C CYS A 58 -8.82 7.03 -23.57
N GLU A 59 -8.95 6.78 -24.87
CA GLU A 59 -8.25 7.56 -25.90
C GLU A 59 -8.73 9.01 -26.01
N ASP A 60 -9.92 9.31 -25.49
CA ASP A 60 -10.53 10.65 -25.56
C ASP A 60 -10.13 11.55 -24.37
N CYS A 61 -10.23 11.05 -23.14
CA CYS A 61 -9.98 11.85 -21.93
C CYS A 61 -8.65 11.55 -21.25
N GLY A 62 -7.98 10.44 -21.59
CA GLY A 62 -6.71 10.06 -20.97
C GLY A 62 -6.83 9.46 -19.57
N GLU A 63 -8.06 9.27 -19.06
CA GLU A 63 -8.32 8.60 -17.78
C GLU A 63 -8.27 7.07 -17.92
N GLN A 64 -8.07 6.36 -16.81
CA GLN A 64 -8.26 4.91 -16.73
C GLN A 64 -9.69 4.56 -17.17
N GLU A 65 -9.88 3.46 -17.92
CA GLU A 65 -11.24 3.08 -18.38
C GLU A 65 -12.24 2.94 -17.22
N SER A 66 -11.82 2.46 -16.06
CA SER A 66 -12.59 2.31 -14.82
C SER A 66 -13.03 3.64 -14.20
N GLU A 67 -12.33 4.72 -14.52
CA GLU A 67 -12.59 6.09 -14.07
C GLU A 67 -13.13 6.97 -15.21
N CYS A 68 -13.31 6.41 -16.40
CA CYS A 68 -13.79 7.14 -17.57
C CYS A 68 -15.32 7.30 -17.57
N TYR A 69 -15.77 8.53 -17.82
CA TYR A 69 -17.19 8.88 -17.92
C TYR A 69 -17.62 9.41 -19.30
N CYS A 70 -16.76 9.32 -20.33
CA CYS A 70 -17.04 9.84 -21.69
C CYS A 70 -18.33 9.27 -22.31
N GLU A 71 -18.68 8.01 -22.00
CA GLU A 71 -19.91 7.37 -22.50
C GLU A 71 -21.19 7.78 -21.73
N VAL A 72 -21.06 8.44 -20.58
CA VAL A 72 -22.20 8.82 -19.73
C VAL A 72 -22.89 10.08 -20.26
N GLU A 73 -22.18 10.95 -20.98
CA GLU A 73 -22.76 12.17 -21.57
C GLU A 73 -23.64 11.89 -22.81
N VAL A 74 -23.47 10.75 -23.49
CA VAL A 74 -24.19 10.46 -24.75
C VAL A 74 -25.64 9.99 -24.51
N LYS A 75 -25.98 9.48 -23.33
CA LYS A 75 -27.33 8.93 -23.06
C LYS A 75 -28.35 9.96 -22.54
N LEU A 76 -27.94 11.20 -22.26
CA LEU A 76 -28.85 12.25 -21.77
C LEU A 76 -29.38 13.19 -22.88
N SER A 77 -28.88 13.08 -24.11
CA SER A 77 -29.25 13.98 -25.22
C SER A 77 -30.34 13.46 -26.16
N HIS A 78 -30.84 12.23 -25.98
CA HIS A 78 -31.90 11.64 -26.83
C HIS A 78 -33.30 11.67 -26.18
N ASN A 79 -33.65 12.75 -25.49
CA ASN A 79 -35.01 13.00 -24.99
C ASN A 79 -35.45 14.48 -25.19
N PHE A 80 -35.20 15.05 -26.37
CA PHE A 80 -35.83 16.29 -26.81
C PHE A 80 -36.34 16.18 -28.24
#